data_AF-A0ABC8YWV6-F1
#
_entry.id   AF-A0ABC8YWV6-F1
#
_cell.length_a   1.000
_cell.length_b   1.000
_cell.length_c   1.000
_cell.angle_alpha   90.00
_cell.angle_beta   90.00
_cell.angle_gamma   90.00
#
_symmetry.space_group_name_H-M   'P 1'
#
loop_
_entity.id
_entity.type
_entity.pdbx_description
1 polymer ?
#
loop_
_entity_poly.entity_id
_entity_poly.type
_entity_poly.pdbx_seq_one_letter_code
_entity_poly.pdbx_strand_id
1 'polypeptide(L)'
;MARVDGYNPKKKRGREEEEYPVRRRQRARAAIGTLLRVATSEWEEVNKSLESAHRRLRGFDVADMLRRRRAGRRLRKPRGRSLDIAHGKLKRLVLLHHAAGDGLWDYGAHHGLPWQEEDEGGDAAARWRAWKQRGDVSDRHADDALLRVRAALRDLTEAVRILHAVSTKPPGFRGPRAVWAAVADRLVRGATDEVAAAQGAVGRMRRAVVLEFFAAWDVLTAMG
;
A
#
# COMPACT_ATOMS: atom_id res chain seq x y z
N MET A 1 8.75 -61.14 -1.20
CA MET A 1 8.44 -60.74 0.19
C MET A 1 8.53 -59.22 0.28
N ALA A 2 7.39 -58.53 0.34
CA ALA A 2 7.35 -57.07 0.51
C ALA A 2 7.53 -56.74 2.00
N ARG A 3 8.56 -55.95 2.34
CA ARG A 3 8.71 -55.38 3.68
C ARG A 3 7.64 -54.32 3.87
N VAL A 4 6.66 -54.60 4.71
CA VAL A 4 5.73 -53.60 5.22
C VAL A 4 6.51 -52.76 6.23
N ASP A 5 7.03 -51.62 5.78
CA ASP A 5 7.54 -50.60 6.68
C ASP A 5 6.37 -50.09 7.53
N GLY A 6 6.38 -50.48 8.80
CA GLY A 6 5.35 -50.10 9.76
C GLY A 6 5.24 -48.58 9.84
N TYR A 7 4.07 -48.04 9.49
CA TYR A 7 3.72 -46.65 9.69
C TYR A 7 3.78 -46.33 11.18
N ASN A 8 4.87 -45.68 11.62
CA ASN A 8 5.04 -45.22 12.99
C ASN A 8 4.69 -43.72 13.09
N PRO A 9 3.48 -43.37 13.54
CA PRO A 9 3.04 -41.98 13.62
C PRO A 9 3.91 -41.15 14.58
N LYS A 10 4.57 -41.76 15.58
CA LYS A 10 5.49 -41.05 16.48
C LYS A 10 6.77 -40.59 15.78
N LYS A 11 7.25 -41.37 14.81
CA LYS A 11 8.46 -41.04 14.02
C LYS A 11 8.18 -39.93 13.00
N LYS A 12 6.95 -39.86 12.47
CA LYS A 12 6.49 -38.77 11.60
C LYS A 12 6.25 -37.48 12.39
N ARG A 13 5.64 -37.59 13.58
CA ARG A 13 5.40 -36.46 14.49
C ARG A 13 6.70 -35.82 15.01
N GLY A 14 7.69 -36.62 15.39
CA GLY A 14 9.01 -36.09 15.81
C GLY A 14 9.78 -35.40 14.68
N ARG A 15 9.65 -35.88 13.43
CA ARG A 15 10.23 -35.23 12.25
C ARG A 15 9.55 -33.90 11.92
N GLU A 16 8.22 -33.85 12.04
CA GLU A 16 7.45 -32.62 11.87
C GLU A 16 7.74 -31.61 12.99
N GLU A 17 7.94 -32.05 14.23
CA GLU A 17 8.30 -31.22 15.38
C GLU A 17 9.73 -30.64 15.27
N GLU A 18 10.71 -31.37 14.73
CA GLU A 18 12.06 -30.85 14.44
C GLU A 18 12.11 -29.94 13.20
N GLU A 19 11.28 -30.19 12.19
CA GLU A 19 11.24 -29.39 10.96
C GLU A 19 10.48 -28.06 11.14
N TYR A 20 9.56 -28.01 12.11
CA TYR A 20 8.74 -26.85 12.42
C TYR A 20 9.51 -25.58 12.82
N PRO A 21 10.51 -25.61 13.74
CA PRO A 21 11.31 -24.44 14.08
C PRO A 21 12.15 -23.94 12.89
N VAL A 22 12.68 -24.85 12.07
CA VAL A 22 13.44 -24.48 10.86
C VAL A 22 12.55 -23.76 9.84
N ARG A 23 11.35 -24.29 9.60
CA ARG A 23 10.36 -23.67 8.70
C ARG A 23 9.93 -22.28 9.17
N ARG A 24 9.77 -22.06 10.48
CA ARG A 24 9.43 -20.74 11.06
C ARG A 24 10.56 -19.72 10.87
N ARG A 25 11.80 -20.10 11.18
CA ARG A 25 12.96 -19.22 10.94
C ARG A 25 13.11 -18.86 9.47
N GLN A 26 12.83 -19.81 8.56
CA GLN A 26 12.83 -19.55 7.13
C GLN A 26 11.72 -18.56 6.70
N ARG A 27 10.51 -18.67 7.28
CA ARG A 27 9.44 -17.69 7.06
C ARG A 27 9.80 -16.30 7.56
N ALA A 28 10.39 -16.18 8.75
CA ALA A 28 10.87 -14.91 9.29
C ALA A 28 11.94 -14.26 8.39
N ARG A 29 12.89 -15.06 7.86
CA ARG A 29 13.87 -14.57 6.88
C ARG A 29 13.21 -14.13 5.58
N ALA A 30 12.20 -14.86 5.10
CA ALA A 30 11.44 -14.46 3.92
C ALA A 30 10.63 -13.17 4.16
N ALA A 31 10.11 -12.96 5.38
CA ALA A 31 9.45 -11.72 5.78
C ALA A 31 10.42 -10.53 5.73
N ILE A 32 11.63 -10.66 6.30
CA ILE A 32 12.68 -9.63 6.16
C ILE A 32 13.00 -9.33 4.69
N GLY A 33 13.18 -10.36 3.87
CA GLY A 33 13.41 -10.18 2.43
C GLY A 33 12.23 -9.48 1.73
N THR A 34 11.03 -9.61 2.27
CA THR A 34 9.82 -8.94 1.77
C THR A 34 9.80 -7.47 2.21
N LEU A 35 10.14 -7.14 3.45
CA LEU A 35 10.32 -5.75 3.90
C LEU A 35 11.36 -5.01 3.04
N LEU A 36 12.47 -5.66 2.70
CA LEU A 36 13.48 -5.08 1.82
C LEU A 36 12.91 -4.79 0.42
N ARG A 37 12.15 -5.72 -0.17
CA ARG A 37 11.48 -5.51 -1.46
C ARG A 37 10.45 -4.39 -1.41
N VAL A 38 9.66 -4.32 -0.33
CA VAL A 38 8.72 -3.23 -0.06
C VAL A 38 9.46 -1.89 -0.02
N ALA A 39 10.60 -1.80 0.66
CA ALA A 39 11.39 -0.57 0.77
C ALA A 39 12.17 -0.19 -0.51
N THR A 40 12.21 -1.07 -1.52
CA THR A 40 13.02 -0.90 -2.73
C THR A 40 12.15 -1.00 -3.98
N SER A 41 12.15 -2.16 -4.65
CA SER A 41 11.56 -2.35 -5.98
C SER A 41 10.05 -2.12 -6.00
N GLU A 42 9.31 -2.62 -5.00
CA GLU A 42 7.85 -2.48 -4.96
C GLU A 42 7.44 -1.02 -4.70
N TRP A 43 8.16 -0.33 -3.81
CA TRP A 43 7.96 1.11 -3.60
C TRP A 43 8.24 1.92 -4.86
N GLU A 44 9.33 1.61 -5.58
CA GLU A 44 9.71 2.36 -6.78
C GLU A 44 8.63 2.25 -7.87
N GLU A 45 8.05 1.07 -8.04
CA GLU A 45 6.93 0.85 -8.95
C GLU A 45 5.68 1.65 -8.59
N VAL A 46 5.34 1.72 -7.29
CA VAL A 46 4.23 2.53 -6.78
C VAL A 46 4.52 4.01 -6.99
N ASN A 47 5.71 4.48 -6.63
CA ASN A 47 6.11 5.87 -6.77
C ASN A 47 6.05 6.33 -8.23
N LYS A 48 6.61 5.56 -9.18
CA LYS A 48 6.52 5.84 -10.62
C LYS A 48 5.07 5.92 -11.12
N SER A 49 4.19 5.07 -10.58
CA SER A 49 2.78 5.04 -10.96
C SER A 49 2.03 6.26 -10.43
N LEU A 50 2.29 6.66 -9.19
CA LEU A 50 1.74 7.89 -8.61
C LEU A 50 2.28 9.15 -9.31
N GLU A 51 3.58 9.20 -9.66
CA GLU A 51 4.16 10.30 -10.45
C GLU A 51 3.50 10.39 -11.84
N SER A 52 3.27 9.26 -12.49
CA SER A 52 2.55 9.23 -13.75
C SER A 52 1.09 9.69 -13.59
N ALA A 53 0.42 9.33 -12.50
CA ALA A 53 -0.94 9.77 -12.22
C ALA A 53 -0.98 11.28 -11.97
N HIS A 54 -0.08 11.79 -11.13
CA HIS A 54 0.08 13.21 -10.82
C HIS A 54 0.32 14.05 -12.07
N ARG A 55 1.28 13.66 -12.92
CA ARG A 55 1.56 14.35 -14.19
C ARG A 55 0.34 14.39 -15.11
N ARG A 56 -0.45 13.32 -15.16
CA ARG A 56 -1.68 13.27 -15.97
C ARG A 56 -2.80 14.15 -15.42
N LEU A 57 -2.94 14.21 -14.09
CA LEU A 57 -3.92 15.09 -13.45
C LEU A 57 -3.53 16.57 -13.59
N ARG A 58 -2.24 16.92 -13.48
CA ARG A 58 -1.77 18.29 -13.77
C ARG A 58 -2.03 18.73 -15.21
N GLY A 59 -1.97 17.80 -16.17
CA GLY A 59 -2.31 18.07 -17.57
C GLY A 59 -3.81 18.16 -17.84
N PHE A 60 -4.66 18.05 -16.82
CA PHE A 60 -6.10 18.03 -16.95
C PHE A 60 -6.69 19.44 -16.84
N ASP A 61 -6.99 20.06 -17.99
CA ASP A 61 -7.66 21.36 -18.06
C ASP A 61 -9.15 21.17 -18.40
N VAL A 62 -10.02 21.50 -17.43
CA VAL A 62 -11.48 21.46 -17.56
C VAL A 62 -11.97 22.41 -18.65
N ALA A 63 -11.39 23.60 -18.77
CA ALA A 63 -11.79 24.58 -19.78
C ALA A 63 -11.43 24.08 -21.19
N ASP A 64 -10.23 23.55 -21.39
CA ASP A 64 -9.84 22.92 -22.67
C ASP A 64 -10.76 21.76 -23.04
N MET A 65 -11.13 20.90 -22.09
CA MET A 65 -12.06 19.80 -22.35
C MET A 65 -13.45 20.27 -22.78
N LEU A 66 -13.99 21.28 -22.11
CA LEU A 66 -15.27 21.86 -22.48
C LEU A 66 -15.20 22.53 -23.87
N ARG A 67 -14.09 23.21 -24.20
CA ARG A 67 -13.85 23.77 -25.55
C ARG A 67 -13.80 22.69 -26.62
N ARG A 68 -13.03 21.62 -26.41
CA ARG A 68 -12.94 20.49 -27.37
C ARG A 68 -14.28 19.82 -27.62
N ARG A 69 -15.10 19.65 -26.57
CA ARG A 69 -16.47 19.10 -26.72
C ARG A 69 -17.36 20.02 -27.56
N ARG A 70 -17.31 21.33 -27.34
CA ARG A 70 -18.07 22.31 -28.15
C ARG A 70 -17.68 22.23 -29.62
N ALA A 71 -16.41 21.96 -29.91
CA ALA A 71 -15.92 21.71 -31.27
C ALA A 71 -16.27 20.31 -31.82
N GLY A 72 -17.25 19.60 -31.24
CA GLY A 72 -17.69 18.27 -31.67
C GLY A 72 -16.69 17.14 -31.38
N ARG A 73 -15.56 17.41 -30.72
CA ARG A 73 -14.55 16.39 -30.43
C ARG A 73 -14.98 15.53 -29.25
N ARG A 74 -14.74 14.22 -29.35
CA ARG A 74 -14.90 13.30 -28.20
C ARG A 74 -14.03 13.78 -27.05
N LEU A 75 -14.61 13.90 -25.86
CA LEU A 75 -13.81 14.10 -24.66
C LEU A 75 -12.84 12.94 -24.53
N ARG A 76 -11.55 13.25 -24.37
CA ARG A 76 -10.66 12.29 -23.71
C ARG A 76 -11.24 12.12 -22.31
N LYS A 77 -11.81 10.95 -22.01
CA LYS A 77 -12.22 10.65 -20.63
C LYS A 77 -11.02 10.96 -19.73
N PRO A 78 -11.22 11.60 -18.56
CA PRO A 78 -10.19 11.70 -17.55
C PRO A 78 -9.76 10.26 -17.31
N ARG A 79 -8.56 9.88 -17.75
CA ARG A 79 -8.15 8.48 -17.69
C ARG A 79 -7.79 8.20 -16.23
N GLY A 80 -8.81 7.96 -15.41
CA GLY A 80 -8.70 7.42 -14.05
C GLY A 80 -7.83 6.16 -14.01
N ARG A 81 -7.69 5.46 -15.14
CA ARG A 81 -6.82 4.29 -15.32
C ARG A 81 -5.41 4.44 -14.72
N SER A 82 -4.74 5.59 -14.80
CA SER A 82 -3.43 5.74 -14.13
C SER A 82 -3.54 5.76 -12.61
N LEU A 83 -4.57 6.42 -12.09
CA LEU A 83 -4.83 6.48 -10.66
C LEU A 83 -5.35 5.13 -10.13
N ASP A 84 -6.16 4.42 -10.90
CA ASP A 84 -6.60 3.05 -10.62
C ASP A 84 -5.42 2.08 -10.56
N ILE A 85 -4.49 2.17 -11.53
CA ILE A 85 -3.25 1.38 -11.53
C ILE A 85 -2.41 1.71 -10.28
N ALA A 86 -2.24 3.00 -9.96
CA ALA A 86 -1.50 3.42 -8.78
C ALA A 86 -2.15 2.92 -7.48
N HIS A 87 -3.48 2.99 -7.37
CA HIS A 87 -4.23 2.46 -6.24
C HIS A 87 -4.07 0.93 -6.11
N GLY A 88 -4.16 0.19 -7.22
CA GLY A 88 -3.97 -1.26 -7.21
C GLY A 88 -2.56 -1.67 -6.77
N LYS A 89 -1.54 -0.98 -7.27
CA LYS A 89 -0.15 -1.21 -6.86
C LYS A 89 0.10 -0.84 -5.40
N LEU A 90 -0.43 0.30 -4.94
CA LEU A 90 -0.33 0.70 -3.54
C LEU A 90 -1.00 -0.34 -2.63
N LYS A 91 -2.21 -0.79 -2.94
CA LYS A 91 -2.86 -1.89 -2.21
C LYS A 91 -1.98 -3.14 -2.12
N ARG A 92 -1.36 -3.54 -3.23
CA ARG A 92 -0.45 -4.68 -3.26
C ARG A 92 0.78 -4.45 -2.37
N LEU A 93 1.37 -3.25 -2.39
CA LEU A 93 2.50 -2.88 -1.54
C LEU A 93 2.14 -3.02 -0.06
N VAL A 94 0.97 -2.49 0.34
CA VAL A 94 0.47 -2.59 1.73
C VAL A 94 0.23 -4.04 2.13
N LEU A 95 -0.38 -4.85 1.26
CA LEU A 95 -0.57 -6.28 1.53
C LEU A 95 0.75 -7.05 1.70
N LEU A 96 1.76 -6.74 0.88
CA LEU A 96 3.09 -7.33 1.02
C LEU A 96 3.77 -6.93 2.33
N HIS A 97 3.60 -5.68 2.74
CA HIS A 97 4.10 -5.17 4.02
C HIS A 97 3.44 -5.88 5.21
N HIS A 98 2.11 -5.97 5.25
CA HIS A 98 1.40 -6.72 6.29
C HIS A 98 1.78 -8.21 6.31
N ALA A 99 1.87 -8.87 5.16
CA ALA A 99 2.27 -10.27 5.10
C ALA A 99 3.70 -10.51 5.65
N ALA A 100 4.59 -9.52 5.50
CA ALA A 100 5.90 -9.56 6.13
C ALA A 100 5.79 -9.37 7.67
N GLY A 101 4.94 -8.44 8.10
CA GLY A 101 4.60 -8.23 9.51
C GLY A 101 4.10 -9.52 10.18
N ASP A 102 3.14 -10.21 9.56
CA ASP A 102 2.57 -11.47 10.04
C ASP A 102 3.63 -12.58 10.19
N GLY A 103 4.54 -12.70 9.22
CA GLY A 103 5.61 -13.69 9.27
C GLY A 103 6.60 -13.45 10.43
N LEU A 104 6.83 -12.20 10.79
CA LEU A 104 7.63 -11.82 11.96
C LEU A 104 6.82 -11.96 13.26
N TRP A 105 5.53 -11.59 13.25
CA TRP A 105 4.60 -11.81 14.36
C TRP A 105 4.60 -13.27 14.80
N ASP A 106 4.37 -14.19 13.85
CA ASP A 106 4.38 -15.64 14.07
C ASP A 106 5.70 -16.15 14.63
N TYR A 107 6.82 -15.52 14.24
CA TYR A 107 8.13 -15.88 14.74
C TYR A 107 8.33 -15.43 16.19
N GLY A 108 8.02 -14.18 16.52
CA GLY A 108 8.12 -13.72 17.91
C GLY A 108 7.13 -14.40 18.85
N ALA A 109 5.91 -14.67 18.39
CA ALA A 109 4.91 -15.41 19.16
C ALA A 109 5.40 -16.82 19.56
N HIS A 110 6.15 -17.48 18.67
CA HIS A 110 6.76 -18.77 18.98
C HIS A 110 7.79 -18.69 20.10
N HIS A 111 8.52 -17.58 20.19
CA HIS A 111 9.51 -17.32 21.24
C HIS A 111 8.93 -16.64 22.49
N GLY A 112 7.60 -16.50 22.58
CA GLY A 112 6.93 -15.89 23.73
C GLY A 112 7.05 -14.37 23.83
N LEU A 113 7.68 -13.71 22.86
CA LEU A 113 7.98 -12.27 22.90
C LEU A 113 6.76 -11.35 23.04
N PRO A 114 5.59 -11.63 22.42
CA PRO A 114 4.41 -10.79 22.59
C PRO A 114 3.84 -10.77 24.01
N TRP A 115 4.22 -11.74 24.84
CA TRP A 115 3.62 -11.99 26.16
C TRP A 115 4.57 -11.64 27.31
N GLN A 116 5.79 -11.18 27.02
CA GLN A 116 6.74 -10.76 28.05
C GLN A 116 6.36 -9.37 28.57
N GLU A 117 6.24 -9.25 29.89
CA GLU A 117 6.00 -7.97 30.57
C GLU A 117 7.23 -7.05 30.45
N GLU A 118 7.02 -5.72 30.52
CA GLU A 118 8.07 -4.74 30.27
C GLU A 118 9.26 -4.83 31.24
N ASP A 119 9.00 -5.30 32.46
CA ASP A 119 9.98 -5.44 33.54
C ASP A 119 10.68 -6.82 33.58
N GLU A 120 10.13 -7.82 32.87
CA GLU A 120 10.71 -9.18 32.75
C GLU A 120 11.46 -9.39 31.43
N GLY A 121 11.30 -8.47 30.48
CA GLY A 121 11.80 -8.58 29.12
C GLY A 121 13.29 -8.25 29.00
N GLY A 122 14.12 -9.26 28.72
CA GLY A 122 15.51 -9.06 28.31
C GLY A 122 15.65 -8.32 26.97
N ASP A 123 16.88 -8.17 26.49
CA ASP A 123 17.25 -7.47 25.24
C ASP A 123 16.40 -7.86 24.01
N ALA A 124 15.98 -9.14 23.91
CA ALA A 124 15.09 -9.61 22.85
C ALA A 124 13.67 -9.01 22.89
N ALA A 125 13.10 -8.80 24.09
CA ALA A 125 11.78 -8.18 24.27
C ALA A 125 11.80 -6.70 23.90
N ALA A 126 12.90 -6.00 24.24
CA ALA A 126 13.09 -4.61 23.85
C ALA A 126 13.19 -4.45 22.32
N ARG A 127 13.96 -5.32 21.65
CA ARG A 127 14.05 -5.37 20.18
C ARG A 127 12.71 -5.68 19.52
N TRP A 128 11.95 -6.60 20.10
CA TRP A 128 10.59 -6.92 19.64
C TRP A 128 9.65 -5.72 19.70
N ARG A 129 9.61 -5.03 20.84
CA ARG A 129 8.81 -3.81 21.02
C ARG A 129 9.24 -2.71 20.03
N ALA A 130 10.55 -2.53 19.85
CA ALA A 130 11.07 -1.59 18.87
C ALA A 130 10.59 -1.92 17.46
N TRP A 131 10.70 -3.19 17.02
CA TRP A 131 10.17 -3.63 15.73
C TRP A 131 8.67 -3.34 15.58
N LYS A 132 7.84 -3.70 16.58
CA LYS A 132 6.40 -3.46 16.55
C LYS A 132 6.08 -1.97 16.40
N GLN A 133 6.73 -1.11 17.19
CA GLN A 133 6.55 0.34 17.11
C GLN A 133 6.92 0.89 15.72
N ARG A 134 7.95 0.34 15.06
CA ARG A 134 8.29 0.72 13.68
C ARG A 134 7.23 0.24 12.68
N GLY A 135 6.74 -0.99 12.85
CA GLY A 135 5.62 -1.52 12.06
C GLY A 135 4.38 -0.62 12.12
N ASP A 136 3.99 -0.20 13.32
CA ASP A 136 2.84 0.70 13.53
C ASP A 136 3.03 2.07 12.83
N VAL A 137 4.27 2.56 12.70
CA VAL A 137 4.57 3.79 11.95
C VAL A 137 4.46 3.54 10.45
N SER A 138 5.00 2.42 9.96
CA SER A 138 4.88 2.01 8.55
C SER A 138 3.41 1.88 8.13
N ASP A 139 2.59 1.21 8.95
CA ASP A 139 1.16 1.00 8.72
C ASP A 139 0.40 2.31 8.64
N ARG A 140 0.64 3.24 9.57
CA ARG A 140 0.00 4.56 9.54
C ARG A 140 0.28 5.33 8.25
N HIS A 141 1.50 5.24 7.72
CA HIS A 141 1.85 5.88 6.45
C HIS A 141 1.26 5.16 5.24
N ALA A 142 1.14 3.84 5.30
CA ALA A 142 0.45 3.02 4.29
C ALA A 142 -1.04 3.39 4.22
N ASP A 143 -1.70 3.50 5.37
CA ASP A 143 -3.10 3.89 5.49
C ASP A 143 -3.35 5.32 5.02
N ASP A 144 -2.50 6.28 5.42
CA ASP A 144 -2.55 7.64 4.90
C ASP A 144 -2.46 7.62 3.37
N ALA A 145 -1.46 6.95 2.80
CA ALA A 145 -1.32 6.85 1.34
C ALA A 145 -2.59 6.28 0.66
N LEU A 146 -3.18 5.21 1.21
CA LEU A 146 -4.39 4.61 0.66
C LEU A 146 -5.60 5.55 0.77
N LEU A 147 -5.75 6.23 1.89
CA LEU A 147 -6.81 7.22 2.11
C LEU A 147 -6.74 8.34 1.08
N ARG A 148 -5.53 8.88 0.86
CA ARG A 148 -5.26 9.96 -0.11
C ARG A 148 -5.60 9.55 -1.54
N VAL A 149 -5.16 8.37 -1.97
CA VAL A 149 -5.50 7.87 -3.32
C VAL A 149 -7.00 7.64 -3.49
N ARG A 150 -7.69 7.14 -2.46
CA ARG A 150 -9.15 6.97 -2.49
C ARG A 150 -9.90 8.30 -2.56
N ALA A 151 -9.44 9.31 -1.82
CA ALA A 151 -9.97 10.67 -1.91
C ALA A 151 -9.80 11.23 -3.34
N ALA A 152 -8.61 11.09 -3.92
CA ALA A 152 -8.35 11.50 -5.30
C ALA A 152 -9.26 10.79 -6.32
N LEU A 153 -9.49 9.49 -6.15
CA LEU A 153 -10.38 8.72 -7.02
C LEU A 153 -11.84 9.20 -6.93
N ARG A 154 -12.32 9.47 -5.72
CA ARG A 154 -13.67 9.99 -5.48
C ARG A 154 -13.84 11.34 -6.17
N ASP A 155 -12.92 12.26 -5.94
CA ASP A 155 -13.01 13.63 -6.45
C ASP A 155 -12.90 13.64 -7.99
N LEU A 156 -12.00 12.84 -8.56
CA LEU A 156 -11.88 12.67 -10.01
C LEU A 156 -13.15 12.06 -10.62
N THR A 157 -13.73 11.05 -9.98
CA THR A 157 -14.98 10.41 -10.43
C THR A 157 -16.11 11.43 -10.47
N GLU A 158 -16.22 12.27 -9.43
CA GLU A 158 -17.23 13.30 -9.36
C GLU A 158 -17.00 14.40 -10.40
N ALA A 159 -15.76 14.84 -10.61
CA ALA A 159 -15.40 15.76 -11.69
C ALA A 159 -15.81 15.22 -13.06
N VAL A 160 -15.57 13.92 -13.32
CA VAL A 160 -15.98 13.27 -14.58
C VAL A 160 -17.50 13.33 -14.76
N ARG A 161 -18.27 13.04 -13.71
CA ARG A 161 -19.74 13.07 -13.75
C ARG A 161 -20.27 14.47 -14.04
N ILE A 162 -19.73 15.48 -13.37
CA ILE A 162 -20.10 16.88 -13.59
C ILE A 162 -19.77 17.29 -15.04
N LEU A 163 -18.55 16.99 -15.50
CA LEU A 163 -18.15 17.27 -16.89
C LEU A 163 -19.07 16.58 -17.90
N HIS A 164 -19.45 15.32 -17.64
CA HIS A 164 -20.39 14.61 -18.47
C HIS A 164 -21.76 15.32 -18.50
N ALA A 165 -22.34 15.61 -17.34
CA ALA A 165 -23.63 16.28 -17.21
C ALA A 165 -23.64 17.68 -17.87
N VAL A 166 -22.56 18.45 -17.72
CA VAL A 166 -22.38 19.76 -18.36
C VAL A 166 -22.25 19.63 -19.88
N SER A 167 -21.62 18.56 -20.35
CA SER A 167 -21.32 18.36 -21.77
C SER A 167 -22.48 17.81 -22.59
N THR A 168 -23.52 17.27 -21.96
CA THR A 168 -24.75 16.80 -22.62
C THR A 168 -25.83 17.87 -22.73
N LYS A 169 -25.64 19.03 -22.09
CA LYS A 169 -26.59 20.15 -22.17
C LYS A 169 -26.47 20.91 -23.50
N PRO A 170 -27.59 21.34 -24.11
CA PRO A 170 -27.59 22.04 -25.40
C PRO A 170 -26.85 23.40 -25.34
N PRO A 171 -26.37 23.92 -26.48
CA PRO A 171 -25.57 25.16 -26.55
C PRO A 171 -26.29 26.40 -25.97
N GLY A 172 -27.62 26.44 -26.02
CA GLY A 172 -28.46 27.53 -25.48
C GLY A 172 -28.85 27.38 -24.00
N PHE A 173 -28.35 26.36 -23.30
CA PHE A 173 -28.65 26.16 -21.89
C PHE A 173 -28.01 27.28 -21.04
N ARG A 174 -28.82 28.28 -20.67
CA ARG A 174 -28.47 29.39 -19.74
C ARG A 174 -28.45 28.97 -18.27
N GLY A 175 -28.07 27.72 -17.99
CA GLY A 175 -27.91 27.24 -16.62
C GLY A 175 -26.50 27.52 -16.07
N PRO A 176 -26.20 27.07 -14.84
CA PRO A 176 -24.95 27.36 -14.10
C PRO A 176 -23.71 26.62 -14.65
N ARG A 177 -23.54 26.56 -15.97
CA ARG A 177 -22.49 25.82 -16.67
C ARG A 177 -21.08 26.24 -16.23
N ALA A 178 -20.87 27.53 -16.03
CA ALA A 178 -19.62 28.08 -15.51
C ALA A 178 -19.37 27.65 -14.05
N VAL A 179 -20.42 27.62 -13.23
CA VAL A 179 -20.33 27.16 -11.82
C VAL A 179 -19.97 25.68 -11.78
N TRP A 180 -20.66 24.83 -12.54
CA TRP A 180 -20.34 23.41 -12.61
C TRP A 180 -18.94 23.13 -13.16
N ALA A 181 -18.49 23.91 -14.15
CA ALA A 181 -17.11 23.83 -14.64
C ALA A 181 -16.10 24.19 -13.54
N ALA A 182 -16.35 25.24 -12.75
CA ALA A 182 -15.51 25.62 -11.62
C ALA A 182 -15.49 24.55 -10.51
N VAL A 183 -16.62 23.89 -10.25
CA VAL A 183 -16.68 22.76 -9.29
C VAL A 183 -15.85 21.59 -9.81
N ALA A 184 -16.00 21.21 -11.07
CA ALA A 184 -15.19 20.13 -11.67
C ALA A 184 -13.68 20.44 -11.63
N ASP A 185 -13.31 21.69 -11.90
CA ASP A 185 -11.91 22.15 -11.84
C ASP A 185 -11.35 22.08 -10.41
N ARG A 186 -12.13 22.52 -9.40
CA ARG A 186 -11.77 22.38 -7.99
C ARG A 186 -11.55 20.93 -7.59
N LEU A 187 -12.42 20.03 -8.03
CA LEU A 187 -12.30 18.59 -7.74
C LEU A 187 -11.06 17.97 -8.39
N VAL A 188 -10.72 18.37 -9.61
CA VAL A 188 -9.48 17.90 -10.27
C VAL A 188 -8.24 18.40 -9.52
N ARG A 189 -8.23 19.66 -9.08
CA ARG A 189 -7.14 20.21 -8.26
C ARG A 189 -7.02 19.47 -6.94
N GLY A 190 -8.15 19.26 -6.25
CA GLY A 190 -8.20 18.44 -5.03
C GLY A 190 -7.64 17.04 -5.26
N ALA A 191 -8.07 16.35 -6.31
CA ALA A 191 -7.52 15.04 -6.66
C ALA A 191 -6.02 15.07 -6.97
N THR A 192 -5.52 16.16 -7.57
CA THR A 192 -4.09 16.36 -7.86
C THR A 192 -3.29 16.52 -6.56
N ASP A 193 -3.81 17.31 -5.63
CA ASP A 193 -3.17 17.55 -4.33
C ASP A 193 -3.17 16.29 -3.47
N GLU A 194 -4.28 15.52 -3.50
CA GLU A 194 -4.37 14.24 -2.81
C GLU A 194 -3.41 13.19 -3.39
N VAL A 195 -3.19 13.15 -4.71
CA VAL A 195 -2.15 12.28 -5.28
C VAL A 195 -0.75 12.70 -4.85
N ALA A 196 -0.46 14.00 -4.80
CA ALA A 196 0.83 14.48 -4.29
C ALA A 196 1.03 14.14 -2.81
N ALA A 197 -0.02 14.27 -1.99
CA ALA A 197 0.00 13.86 -0.59
C ALA A 197 0.21 12.35 -0.44
N ALA A 198 -0.43 11.53 -1.28
CA ALA A 198 -0.21 10.09 -1.33
C ALA A 198 1.26 9.74 -1.65
N GLN A 199 1.88 10.43 -2.60
CA GLN A 199 3.32 10.26 -2.89
C GLN A 199 4.18 10.57 -1.68
N GLY A 200 3.89 11.66 -0.98
CA GLY A 200 4.57 12.02 0.27
C GLY A 200 4.41 10.93 1.34
N ALA A 201 3.20 10.39 1.51
CA ALA A 201 2.91 9.32 2.45
C ALA A 201 3.65 8.02 2.10
N VAL A 202 3.67 7.61 0.82
CA VAL A 202 4.44 6.46 0.34
C VAL A 202 5.94 6.66 0.55
N GLY A 203 6.45 7.89 0.38
CA GLY A 203 7.83 8.23 0.71
C GLY A 203 8.15 8.12 2.21
N ARG A 204 7.21 8.48 3.09
CA ARG A 204 7.35 8.28 4.55
C ARG A 204 7.25 6.80 4.94
N MET A 205 6.30 6.07 4.36
CA MET A 205 6.15 4.62 4.54
C MET A 205 7.46 3.92 4.22
N ARG A 206 8.12 4.20 3.09
CA ARG A 206 9.42 3.61 2.76
C ARG A 206 10.47 3.83 3.85
N ARG A 207 10.59 5.05 4.37
CA ARG A 207 11.58 5.34 5.43
C ARG A 207 11.26 4.56 6.70
N ALA A 208 9.99 4.46 7.06
CA ALA A 208 9.54 3.67 8.20
C ALA A 208 9.83 2.17 8.01
N VAL A 209 9.53 1.62 6.83
CA VAL A 209 9.80 0.22 6.49
C VAL A 209 11.30 -0.10 6.51
N VAL A 210 12.17 0.84 6.12
CA VAL A 210 13.63 0.65 6.26
C VAL A 210 14.04 0.51 7.72
N LEU A 211 13.48 1.33 8.61
CA LEU A 211 13.76 1.24 10.06
C LEU A 211 13.17 -0.05 10.65
N GLU A 212 11.97 -0.43 10.22
CA GLU A 212 11.33 -1.68 10.59
C GLU A 212 12.14 -2.90 10.13
N PHE A 213 12.72 -2.86 8.92
CA PHE A 213 13.61 -3.90 8.41
C PHE A 213 14.82 -4.11 9.31
N PHE A 214 15.49 -3.04 9.73
CA PHE A 214 16.62 -3.16 10.66
C PHE A 214 16.19 -3.69 12.01
N ALA A 215 15.08 -3.19 12.56
CA ALA A 215 14.54 -3.70 13.83
C ALA A 215 14.14 -5.19 13.73
N ALA A 216 13.56 -5.62 12.60
CA ALA A 216 13.23 -7.02 12.34
C ALA A 216 14.49 -7.90 12.25
N TRP A 217 15.56 -7.37 11.65
CA TRP A 217 16.85 -8.04 11.60
C TRP A 217 17.43 -8.23 13.00
N ASP A 218 17.42 -7.19 13.83
CA ASP A 218 17.89 -7.26 15.21
C ASP A 218 17.12 -8.31 16.01
N VAL A 219 15.79 -8.35 15.87
CA VAL A 219 14.92 -9.39 16.44
C VAL A 219 15.36 -10.80 16.02
N LEU A 220 15.63 -10.99 14.72
CA LEU A 220 16.06 -12.30 14.19
C LEU A 220 17.46 -12.72 14.65
N THR A 221 18.35 -11.78 14.91
CA THR A 221 19.70 -12.05 15.43
C THR A 221 19.72 -12.27 16.94
N ALA A 222 18.81 -11.64 17.69
CA ALA A 222 18.68 -11.81 19.14
C ALA A 222 18.21 -13.21 19.56
N MET A 223 17.55 -13.92 18.66
CA MET A 223 16.96 -15.25 18.89
C MET A 223 17.70 -16.38 18.14
N GLY A 224 18.84 -16.06 17.52
CA GLY A 224 19.55 -16.92 16.59
C GLY A 224 20.69 -17.69 17.21
#